data_AF-A0A2H6EM76-F1
#
_entry.id   AF-A0A2H6EM76-F1
#
_cell.length_a   1.000
_cell.length_b   1.000
_cell.length_c   1.000
_cell.angle_alpha   90.00
_cell.angle_beta   90.00
_cell.angle_gamma   90.00
#
_symmetry.space_group_name_H-M   'P 1'
#
loop_
_entity.id
_entity.type
_entity.pdbx_description
1 polymer ?
#
loop_
_entity_poly.entity_id
_entity_poly.type
_entity_poly.pdbx_seq_one_letter_code
_entity_poly.pdbx_strand_id
1 'polypeptide(L)' 'MHKRKHYTAEQKAKILRELLDNNLSVSQLCEQYNVRPNDIYNWKKKLFESAPTIFGA' A
#
# COMPACT_ATOMS: atom_id res chain seq x y z
N MET A 1 16.09 -20.04 -2.57
CA MET A 1 15.33 -19.09 -3.42
C MET A 1 14.31 -18.37 -2.56
N HIS A 2 14.61 -17.15 -2.08
CA HIS A 2 13.61 -16.35 -1.37
C HIS A 2 12.51 -15.98 -2.37
N LYS A 3 11.33 -16.62 -2.26
CA LYS A 3 10.12 -16.18 -2.94
C LYS A 3 9.82 -14.77 -2.42
N ARG A 4 10.35 -13.74 -3.10
CA ARG A 4 9.94 -12.36 -2.88
C ARG A 4 8.42 -12.39 -3.05
N LYS A 5 7.66 -12.08 -1.99
CA LYS A 5 6.22 -11.91 -2.12
C LYS A 5 6.03 -10.73 -3.07
N HIS A 6 5.76 -11.02 -4.34
CA HIS A 6 5.48 -10.01 -5.34
C HIS A 6 4.05 -9.52 -5.08
N TYR A 7 3.93 -8.44 -4.32
CA TYR A 7 2.66 -7.72 -4.24
C TYR A 7 2.43 -7.04 -5.59
N THR A 8 1.36 -7.44 -6.28
CA THR A 8 0.96 -6.81 -7.53
C THR A 8 0.55 -5.35 -7.28
N ALA A 9 0.56 -4.52 -8.32
CA ALA A 9 0.10 -3.13 -8.20
C ALA A 9 -1.32 -3.06 -7.63
N GLU A 10 -2.19 -3.99 -8.02
CA GLU A 10 -3.56 -4.12 -7.53
C GLU A 10 -3.62 -4.43 -6.03
N GLN A 11 -2.79 -5.35 -5.53
CA GLN A 11 -2.72 -5.64 -4.09
C GLN A 11 -2.26 -4.44 -3.27
N LYS A 12 -1.26 -3.70 -3.75
CA LYS A 12 -0.79 -2.48 -3.09
C LYS A 12 -1.89 -1.43 -3.03
N ALA A 13 -2.60 -1.22 -4.14
CA ALA A 13 -3.73 -0.30 -4.20
C ALA A 13 -4.87 -0.73 -3.27
N LYS A 14 -5.18 -2.03 -3.19
CA LYS A 14 -6.19 -2.56 -2.27
C LYS A 14 -5.83 -2.30 -0.81
N ILE A 15 -4.58 -2.59 -0.41
CA ILE A 15 -4.10 -2.36 0.97
C ILE A 15 -4.17 -0.87 1.32
N LEU A 16 -3.73 0.01 0.40
CA LEU A 16 -3.82 1.46 0.61
C LEU A 16 -5.26 1.96 0.64
N ARG A 17 -6.14 1.38 -0.18
CA ARG A 17 -7.58 1.70 -0.14
C ARG A 17 -8.15 1.33 1.23
N GLU A 18 -7.87 0.16 1.75
CA GLU A 18 -8.35 -0.24 3.08
C GLU A 18 -7.79 0.65 4.21
N LEU A 19 -6.53 1.08 4.08
CA LEU A 19 -5.91 2.05 4.99
C LEU A 19 -6.63 3.40 4.99
N LEU A 20 -7.03 3.89 3.81
CA LEU A 20 -7.61 5.23 3.63
C LEU A 20 -9.14 5.28 3.78
N ASP A 21 -9.82 4.21 3.35
CA ASP A 21 -11.28 4.09 3.26
C ASP A 21 -11.85 3.48 4.54
N ASN A 22 -11.28 2.35 4.99
CA ASN A 22 -11.70 1.66 6.22
C ASN A 22 -10.94 2.16 7.47
N ASN A 23 -10.04 3.14 7.30
CA ASN A 23 -9.20 3.70 8.36
C ASN A 23 -8.43 2.61 9.17
N LEU A 24 -8.13 1.48 8.53
CA LEU A 24 -7.47 0.35 9.18
C LEU A 24 -6.05 0.71 9.58
N SER A 25 -5.63 0.27 10.76
CA SER A 25 -4.25 0.49 11.20
C SER A 25 -3.26 -0.28 10.33
N VAL A 26 -2.11 0.34 10.05
CA VAL A 26 -0.98 -0.29 9.34
C VAL A 26 -0.65 -1.66 9.95
N SER A 27 -0.70 -1.79 11.28
CA SER A 27 -0.46 -3.06 11.98
C SER A 27 -1.46 -4.15 11.58
N GLN A 28 -2.75 -3.85 11.50
CA GLN A 28 -3.76 -4.84 11.10
C GLN A 28 -3.58 -5.28 9.64
N LEU A 29 -3.27 -4.34 8.76
CA LEU A 29 -2.96 -4.65 7.36
C LEU A 29 -1.68 -5.48 7.25
N CYS A 30 -0.68 -5.21 8.09
CA CYS A 30 0.55 -6.00 8.16
C CYS A 30 0.28 -7.45 8.55
N GLU A 31 -0.59 -7.67 9.53
CA GLU A 31 -0.98 -9.03 9.94
C GLU A 31 -1.83 -9.72 8.87
N GLN A 32 -2.86 -9.05 8.36
CA GLN A 32 -3.84 -9.62 7.43
C GLN A 32 -3.23 -9.95 6.06
N TYR A 33 -2.42 -9.04 5.51
CA TYR A 33 -1.79 -9.20 4.20
C TYR A 33 -0.34 -9.70 4.28
N ASN A 34 0.16 -9.95 5.51
CA ASN A 34 1.55 -10.35 5.79
C ASN A 34 2.60 -9.43 5.14
N VAL A 35 2.28 -8.14 5.11
CA VAL A 35 3.10 -7.06 4.56
C VAL A 35 3.86 -6.37 5.71
N ARG A 36 5.01 -5.77 5.40
CA ARG A 36 5.76 -5.01 6.41
C ARG A 36 5.22 -3.59 6.49
N PRO A 37 5.22 -2.95 7.66
CA PRO A 37 4.72 -1.59 7.81
C PRO A 37 5.51 -0.62 6.93
N ASN A 38 6.82 -0.82 6.81
CA ASN A 38 7.69 -0.02 5.95
C ASN A 38 7.29 -0.08 4.45
N ASP A 39 6.78 -1.21 3.98
CA ASP A 39 6.28 -1.34 2.60
C ASP A 39 4.99 -0.52 2.41
N ILE A 40 4.05 -0.60 3.36
CA ILE A 40 2.82 0.20 3.33
C ILE A 40 3.13 1.69 3.32
N TYR A 41 4.04 2.16 4.19
CA TYR A 41 4.45 3.57 4.21
C TYR A 41 5.07 4.01 2.87
N ASN A 42 5.93 3.18 2.27
CA ASN A 42 6.51 3.44 0.96
C ASN A 42 5.45 3.54 -0.14
N TRP A 43 4.47 2.62 -0.16
CA TRP A 43 3.41 2.65 -1.15
C TRP A 43 2.49 3.85 -0.96
N LYS A 44 2.16 4.19 0.29
CA LYS A 44 1.38 5.37 0.65
C LYS A 44 2.07 6.62 0.11
N LYS A 45 3.37 6.77 0.39
CA LYS A 45 4.17 7.89 -0.12
C LYS A 45 4.14 7.97 -1.65
N LYS A 46 4.43 6.85 -2.35
CA LYS A 46 4.38 6.80 -3.82
C LYS A 46 3.01 7.18 -4.39
N LEU A 47 1.92 6.75 -3.76
CA LEU A 47 0.56 7.09 -4.18
C LEU A 47 0.36 8.61 -4.11
N PHE A 48 0.70 9.24 -2.99
CA PHE A 48 0.55 10.69 -2.81
C PHE A 48 1.53 11.51 -3.66
N GLU A 49 2.74 11.01 -3.91
CA GLU A 49 3.70 11.65 -4.82
C GLU A 49 3.24 11.57 -6.28
N SER A 50 2.57 10.49 -6.67
CA SER A 50 2.05 10.32 -8.04
C SER A 50 0.69 10.99 -8.24
N ALA A 51 -0.10 11.17 -7.17
CA ALA A 51 -1.41 11.82 -7.21
C ALA A 51 -1.42 13.19 -7.92
N PRO A 52 -0.53 14.16 -7.61
CA PRO A 52 -0.52 15.45 -8.31
C PRO A 52 -0.23 15.30 -9.81
N THR A 53 0.54 14.29 -10.23
CA THR A 53 0.78 14.01 -11.65
C THR A 53 -0.45 13.42 -12.35
N ILE A 54 -1.27 12.64 -11.65
CA ILE A 54 -2.50 12.03 -12.19
C ILE A 54 -3.66 13.04 -12.24
N PHE A 55 -3.80 13.87 -11.19
CA PHE A 55 -4.90 14.84 -11.07
C PHE A 55 -4.57 16.24 -11.62
N GLY A 56 -3.31 16.52 -11.91
CA GLY A 56 -2.84 17.81 -12.43
C GLY A 56 -2.81 17.91 -13.96
N ALA A 57 -3.45 16.98 -14.67
CA ALA A 57 -3.62 16.99 -16.13
C ALA A 57 -4.91 17.70 -16.55
#